data_AF-A0A932P9E1-F1
#
_entry.id   AF-A0A932P9E1-F1
#
_cell.length_a   1.000
_cell.length_b   1.000
_cell.length_c   1.000
_cell.angle_alpha   90.00
_cell.angle_beta   90.00
_cell.angle_gamma   90.00
#
_symmetry.space_group_name_H-M   'P 1'
#
loop_
_entity.id
_entity.type
_entity.pdbx_description
1 polymer ?
#
loop_
_entity_poly.entity_id
_entity_poly.type
_entity_poly.pdbx_seq_one_letter_code
_entity_poly.pdbx_strand_id
1 'polypeptide(L)'
;MTVGTKGKHAGALGIFPNGGPKPQIRFELVPLDNRFAESKEIRQLLDEVFLQRLKELKLVERTPKRPFDPSRPDRIFVGSEKCARCHPNVYEQWTQTDHANALQTLVLGHARNKPQHQAGGKEFNPECIVCHTTGFNYTSGYDGTPKTAHLGGNGCENCHRPGSEHVAIYSNPKSKPEELTRARWMMHVELSEQICKRCHDGENDPTFVFEKRWFESDPPVEHGDAAEKDRKLWPSIREKLAN
;
A
#
# COMPACT_ATOMS: atom_id res chain seq x y z
N MET A 1 -6.90 27.20 -20.36
CA MET A 1 -6.47 26.87 -18.99
C MET A 1 -7.04 25.52 -18.63
N THR A 2 -6.22 24.59 -18.18
CA THR A 2 -6.68 23.30 -17.64
C THR A 2 -6.32 23.27 -16.16
N VAL A 3 -7.19 22.70 -15.31
CA VAL A 3 -7.00 22.60 -13.85
C VAL A 3 -6.52 21.19 -13.44
N GLY A 4 -5.82 20.52 -14.36
CA GLY A 4 -5.45 19.11 -14.22
C GLY A 4 -6.63 18.14 -14.41
N THR A 5 -6.38 16.84 -14.23
CA THR A 5 -7.33 15.76 -14.56
C THR A 5 -7.93 15.05 -13.33
N LYS A 6 -7.38 15.30 -12.13
CA LYS A 6 -7.79 14.62 -10.89
C LYS A 6 -8.71 15.45 -9.99
N GLY A 7 -9.15 16.64 -10.42
CA GLY A 7 -9.92 17.56 -9.57
C GLY A 7 -9.16 18.09 -8.35
N LYS A 8 -7.82 18.02 -8.35
CA LYS A 8 -6.96 18.40 -7.21
C LYS A 8 -6.50 19.86 -7.25
N HIS A 9 -6.97 20.65 -8.21
CA HIS A 9 -6.57 22.05 -8.33
C HIS A 9 -7.77 22.92 -8.70
N ALA A 10 -7.75 24.15 -8.20
CA ALA A 10 -8.61 25.25 -8.64
C ALA A 10 -7.78 26.27 -9.41
N GLY A 11 -8.37 26.90 -10.42
CA GLY A 11 -7.74 28.01 -11.13
C GLY A 11 -8.13 29.34 -10.51
N ALA A 12 -7.17 30.12 -10.03
CA ALA A 12 -7.38 31.50 -9.59
C ALA A 12 -6.99 32.47 -10.70
N LEU A 13 -7.92 33.35 -11.09
CA LEU A 13 -7.71 34.36 -12.13
C LEU A 13 -7.77 35.76 -11.50
N GLY A 14 -6.64 36.47 -11.49
CA GLY A 14 -6.57 37.87 -11.10
C GLY A 14 -6.67 38.79 -12.32
N ILE A 15 -7.61 39.73 -12.31
CA ILE A 15 -7.80 40.71 -13.37
C ILE A 15 -7.44 42.09 -12.82
N PHE A 16 -6.42 42.73 -13.38
CA PHE A 16 -5.85 43.99 -12.90
C PHE A 16 -5.98 45.09 -13.96
N PRO A 17 -6.51 46.28 -13.62
CA PRO A 17 -6.48 47.44 -14.50
C PRO A 17 -5.03 47.87 -14.76
N ASN A 18 -4.68 48.23 -16.01
CA ASN A 18 -3.34 48.70 -16.39
C ASN A 18 -3.35 50.03 -17.16
N GLY A 19 -4.46 50.76 -17.16
CA GLY A 19 -4.61 52.03 -17.88
C GLY A 19 -4.75 51.91 -19.41
N GLY A 20 -4.73 50.71 -19.98
CA GLY A 20 -4.97 50.44 -21.40
C GLY A 20 -6.33 49.79 -21.67
N PRO A 21 -6.67 49.54 -22.96
CA PRO A 21 -7.94 48.94 -23.37
C PRO A 21 -8.07 47.44 -23.03
N LYS A 22 -6.99 46.79 -22.56
CA LYS A 22 -6.99 45.38 -22.15
C LYS A 22 -6.41 45.24 -20.74
N PRO A 23 -7.15 44.64 -19.78
CA PRO A 23 -6.65 44.45 -18.42
C PRO A 23 -5.48 43.46 -18.42
N GLN A 24 -4.61 43.60 -17.43
CA GLN A 24 -3.60 42.58 -17.15
C GLN A 24 -4.26 41.40 -16.44
N ILE A 25 -4.01 40.19 -16.93
CA ILE A 25 -4.55 38.96 -16.36
C ILE A 25 -3.39 38.14 -15.77
N ARG A 26 -3.55 37.67 -14.54
CA ARG A 26 -2.64 36.71 -13.89
C ARG A 26 -3.41 35.44 -13.55
N PHE A 27 -2.73 34.31 -13.66
CA PHE A 27 -3.29 33.00 -13.37
C PHE A 27 -2.41 32.27 -12.36
N GLU A 28 -3.04 31.64 -11.38
CA GLU A 28 -2.40 30.73 -10.45
C GLU A 28 -3.21 29.44 -10.36
N LEU A 29 -2.51 28.30 -10.32
CA LEU A 29 -3.12 27.01 -10.07
C LEU A 29 -2.99 26.70 -8.57
N VAL A 30 -4.12 26.68 -7.88
CA VAL A 30 -4.17 26.48 -6.43
C VAL A 30 -4.43 24.99 -6.15
N PRO A 31 -3.52 24.26 -5.49
CA PRO A 31 -3.77 22.89 -5.09
C PRO A 31 -4.86 22.83 -4.01
N LEU A 32 -5.84 21.95 -4.20
CA LEU A 32 -6.89 21.66 -3.23
C LEU A 32 -6.35 20.63 -2.23
N ASP A 33 -5.57 21.12 -1.28
CA ASP A 33 -4.95 20.36 -0.20
C ASP A 33 -5.71 20.52 1.13
N ASN A 34 -5.12 20.01 2.22
CA ASN A 34 -5.70 20.02 3.56
C ASN A 34 -5.85 21.42 4.19
N ARG A 35 -5.46 22.51 3.51
CA ARG A 35 -5.72 23.88 3.97
C ARG A 35 -7.18 24.28 3.80
N PHE A 36 -7.92 23.58 2.94
CA PHE A 36 -9.33 23.83 2.70
C PHE A 36 -10.19 22.88 3.54
N ALA A 37 -11.24 23.41 4.17
CA ALA A 37 -12.20 22.60 4.91
C ALA A 37 -13.05 21.75 3.94
N GLU A 38 -13.35 20.52 4.35
CA GLU A 38 -14.25 19.62 3.62
C GLU A 38 -15.70 20.17 3.64
N SER A 39 -16.37 20.17 2.48
CA SER A 39 -17.81 20.48 2.39
C SER A 39 -18.64 19.27 2.83
N LYS A 40 -19.66 19.50 3.67
CA LYS A 40 -20.57 18.45 4.14
C LYS A 40 -21.33 17.81 2.99
N GLU A 41 -21.76 18.62 2.03
CA GLU A 41 -22.51 18.21 0.84
C GLU A 41 -21.66 17.31 -0.06
N ILE A 42 -20.39 17.70 -0.27
CA ILE A 42 -19.44 16.87 -1.03
C ILE A 42 -19.11 15.59 -0.28
N ARG A 43 -18.94 15.64 1.05
CA ARG A 43 -18.73 14.42 1.84
C ARG A 43 -19.87 13.44 1.70
N GLN A 44 -21.11 13.91 1.80
CA GLN A 44 -22.28 13.04 1.63
C GLN A 44 -22.30 12.39 0.24
N LEU A 45 -22.04 13.16 -0.83
CA LEU A 45 -21.95 12.63 -2.18
C LEU A 45 -20.85 11.55 -2.30
N LEU A 46 -19.68 11.79 -1.70
CA LEU A 46 -18.54 10.88 -1.77
C LEU A 46 -18.73 9.62 -0.92
N ASP A 47 -19.25 9.76 0.30
CA ASP A 47 -19.36 8.67 1.26
C ASP A 47 -20.59 7.78 1.04
N GLU A 48 -21.62 8.29 0.39
CA GLU A 48 -22.85 7.52 0.13
C GLU A 48 -22.95 7.14 -1.35
N VAL A 49 -23.06 8.15 -2.22
CA VAL A 49 -23.40 7.93 -3.64
C VAL A 49 -22.23 7.33 -4.40
N PHE A 50 -21.04 7.89 -4.24
CA PHE A 50 -19.86 7.43 -4.96
C PHE A 50 -19.42 6.03 -4.51
N LEU A 51 -19.37 5.74 -3.20
CA LEU A 51 -19.01 4.41 -2.71
C LEU A 51 -20.03 3.35 -3.15
N GLN A 52 -21.33 3.66 -3.12
CA GLN A 52 -22.36 2.78 -3.66
C GLN A 52 -22.13 2.50 -5.16
N ARG A 53 -21.77 3.53 -5.94
CA ARG A 53 -21.46 3.36 -7.35
C ARG A 53 -20.24 2.46 -7.59
N LEU A 54 -19.18 2.60 -6.79
CA LEU A 54 -17.99 1.74 -6.88
C LEU A 54 -18.34 0.27 -6.66
N LYS A 55 -19.19 -0.01 -5.67
CA LYS A 55 -19.69 -1.36 -5.37
C LYS A 55 -20.45 -1.98 -6.54
N GLU A 56 -21.34 -1.22 -7.17
CA GLU A 56 -22.11 -1.68 -8.34
C GLU A 56 -21.22 -1.97 -9.56
N LEU A 57 -20.21 -1.13 -9.78
CA LEU A 57 -19.30 -1.26 -10.91
C LEU A 57 -18.32 -2.44 -10.75
N LYS A 58 -18.14 -2.96 -9.53
CA LYS A 58 -17.21 -4.05 -9.21
C LYS A 58 -15.80 -3.78 -9.74
N LEU A 59 -15.32 -2.55 -9.56
CA LEU A 59 -14.05 -2.12 -10.16
C LEU A 59 -12.86 -2.93 -9.63
N VAL A 60 -12.88 -3.35 -8.37
CA VAL A 60 -11.84 -4.17 -7.75
C VAL A 60 -11.68 -5.52 -8.47
N GLU A 61 -12.80 -6.21 -8.73
CA GLU A 61 -12.83 -7.48 -9.47
C GLU A 61 -12.41 -7.29 -10.95
N ARG A 62 -12.76 -6.14 -11.55
CA ARG A 62 -12.55 -5.84 -12.97
C ARG A 62 -11.22 -5.15 -13.28
N THR A 63 -10.45 -4.78 -12.27
CA THR A 63 -9.17 -4.08 -12.45
C THR A 63 -8.20 -5.00 -13.20
N PRO A 64 -7.62 -4.57 -14.34
CA PRO A 64 -6.65 -5.38 -15.06
C PRO A 64 -5.48 -5.80 -14.17
N LYS A 65 -5.13 -7.08 -14.22
CA LYS A 65 -4.06 -7.70 -13.45
C LYS A 65 -2.95 -8.18 -14.37
N ARG A 66 -1.74 -8.33 -13.82
CA ARG A 66 -0.59 -8.91 -14.53
C ARG A 66 0.10 -9.99 -13.70
N PRO A 67 0.82 -10.95 -14.29
CA PRO A 67 1.69 -11.82 -13.50
C PRO A 67 2.75 -10.99 -12.75
N PHE A 68 3.14 -11.44 -11.56
CA PHE A 68 4.23 -10.79 -10.81
C PHE A 68 5.55 -10.87 -11.56
N ASP A 69 5.87 -12.05 -12.06
CA ASP A 69 7.01 -12.34 -12.91
C ASP A 69 6.50 -13.04 -14.18
N PRO A 70 6.45 -12.34 -15.33
CA PRO A 70 6.01 -12.95 -16.59
C PRO A 70 6.83 -14.17 -17.01
N SER A 71 8.10 -14.27 -16.58
CA SER A 71 8.97 -15.42 -16.87
C SER A 71 8.73 -16.61 -15.94
N ARG A 72 8.06 -16.38 -14.80
CA ARG A 72 7.74 -17.37 -13.77
C ARG A 72 6.33 -17.14 -13.21
N PRO A 73 5.29 -17.42 -14.02
CA PRO A 73 3.90 -17.15 -13.66
C PRO A 73 3.38 -18.04 -12.50
N ASP A 74 4.11 -19.09 -12.15
CA ASP A 74 3.87 -19.99 -11.02
C ASP A 74 4.27 -19.41 -9.66
N ARG A 75 4.99 -18.28 -9.65
CA ARG A 75 5.26 -17.49 -8.44
C ARG A 75 4.04 -16.69 -8.05
N ILE A 76 3.30 -17.20 -7.08
CA ILE A 76 2.00 -16.69 -6.65
C ILE A 76 1.99 -16.28 -5.18
N PHE A 77 1.12 -15.33 -4.86
CA PHE A 77 0.84 -14.90 -3.50
C PHE A 77 0.08 -16.02 -2.78
N VAL A 78 0.53 -16.36 -1.56
CA VAL A 78 -0.02 -17.48 -0.78
C VAL A 78 -0.72 -17.03 0.52
N GLY A 79 -0.55 -15.77 0.90
CA GLY A 79 -1.13 -15.14 2.08
C GLY A 79 -0.34 -15.38 3.36
N SER A 80 -0.44 -14.42 4.29
CA SER A 80 0.32 -14.40 5.55
C SER A 80 0.05 -15.64 6.42
N GLU A 81 -1.14 -16.24 6.34
CA GLU A 81 -1.49 -17.47 7.09
C GLU A 81 -0.59 -18.66 6.74
N LYS A 82 -0.09 -18.74 5.50
CA LYS A 82 0.87 -19.80 5.12
C LYS A 82 2.22 -19.60 5.79
N CYS A 83 2.63 -18.34 5.97
CA CYS A 83 3.87 -17.95 6.65
C CYS A 83 3.80 -18.33 8.14
N ALA A 84 2.63 -18.18 8.78
CA ALA A 84 2.41 -18.49 10.20
C ALA A 84 2.77 -19.93 10.60
N ARG A 85 2.71 -20.89 9.65
CA ARG A 85 3.01 -22.30 9.91
C ARG A 85 4.47 -22.55 10.31
N CYS A 86 5.39 -21.76 9.76
CA CYS A 86 6.83 -21.86 10.05
C CYS A 86 7.34 -20.65 10.86
N HIS A 87 6.64 -19.52 10.79
CA HIS A 87 7.00 -18.25 11.45
C HIS A 87 5.88 -17.74 12.38
N PRO A 88 5.44 -18.53 13.39
CA PRO A 88 4.29 -18.17 14.21
C PRO A 88 4.51 -16.88 15.01
N ASN A 89 5.69 -16.68 15.60
CA ASN A 89 5.99 -15.51 16.42
C ASN A 89 5.98 -14.21 15.60
N VAL A 90 6.58 -14.26 14.39
CA VAL A 90 6.62 -13.13 13.45
C VAL A 90 5.21 -12.80 12.96
N TYR A 91 4.42 -13.84 12.66
CA TYR A 91 3.04 -13.68 12.25
C TYR A 91 2.19 -13.04 13.35
N GLU A 92 2.31 -13.51 14.60
CA GLU A 92 1.61 -12.95 15.75
C GLU A 92 1.92 -11.46 15.93
N GLN A 93 3.19 -11.07 15.86
CA GLN A 93 3.57 -9.65 15.88
C GLN A 93 2.95 -8.87 14.72
N TRP A 94 3.03 -9.40 13.49
CA TRP A 94 2.43 -8.75 12.31
C TRP A 94 0.92 -8.52 12.48
N THR A 95 0.17 -9.48 13.04
CA THR A 95 -1.29 -9.34 13.21
C THR A 95 -1.71 -8.15 14.09
N GLN A 96 -0.81 -7.67 14.95
CA GLN A 96 -1.04 -6.54 15.84
C GLN A 96 -0.79 -5.18 15.15
N THR A 97 -0.21 -5.18 13.94
CA THR A 97 0.12 -3.95 13.21
C THR A 97 -1.09 -3.35 12.48
N ASP A 98 -1.01 -2.06 12.17
CA ASP A 98 -1.98 -1.41 11.28
C ASP A 98 -1.94 -2.00 9.86
N HIS A 99 -0.79 -2.54 9.42
CA HIS A 99 -0.65 -3.20 8.13
C HIS A 99 -1.52 -4.45 8.01
N ALA A 100 -1.54 -5.32 9.03
CA ALA A 100 -2.43 -6.48 9.04
C ALA A 100 -3.91 -6.07 8.98
N ASN A 101 -4.26 -4.97 9.65
CA ASN A 101 -5.62 -4.46 9.75
C ASN A 101 -5.98 -3.48 8.61
N ALA A 102 -5.11 -3.28 7.62
CA ALA A 102 -5.27 -2.22 6.62
C ALA A 102 -6.61 -2.31 5.89
N LEU A 103 -7.01 -3.49 5.40
CA LEU A 103 -8.30 -3.66 4.70
C LEU A 103 -9.49 -3.30 5.61
N GLN A 104 -9.42 -3.66 6.89
CA GLN A 104 -10.50 -3.38 7.84
C GLN A 104 -10.78 -1.88 7.98
N THR A 105 -9.74 -1.05 7.86
CA THR A 105 -9.89 0.41 7.90
C THR A 105 -10.70 0.97 6.72
N LEU A 106 -10.70 0.29 5.57
CA LEU A 106 -11.53 0.66 4.43
C LEU A 106 -12.98 0.21 4.59
N VAL A 107 -13.18 -0.98 5.19
CA VAL A 107 -14.50 -1.57 5.41
C VAL A 107 -15.28 -0.80 6.46
N LEU A 108 -14.65 -0.49 7.59
CA LEU A 108 -15.32 0.19 8.71
C LEU A 108 -15.25 1.72 8.61
N GLY A 109 -14.26 2.24 7.89
CA GLY A 109 -13.83 3.62 8.07
C GLY A 109 -13.11 3.81 9.40
N HIS A 110 -12.45 4.95 9.54
CA HIS A 110 -11.84 5.39 10.79
C HIS A 110 -11.70 6.90 10.82
N ALA A 111 -11.82 7.49 12.01
CA ALA A 111 -11.71 8.92 12.22
C ALA A 111 -10.33 9.34 12.76
N ARG A 112 -9.25 8.57 12.51
CA ARG A 112 -7.88 8.88 13.01
C ARG A 112 -7.32 10.16 12.35
N ASN A 113 -7.95 11.29 12.63
CA ASN A 113 -7.65 12.65 12.21
C ASN A 113 -7.86 12.97 10.73
N LYS A 114 -8.69 12.20 10.02
CA LYS A 114 -9.02 12.42 8.60
C LYS A 114 -10.52 12.26 8.35
N PRO A 115 -11.30 13.34 8.19
CA PRO A 115 -12.73 13.26 7.86
C PRO A 115 -13.03 12.38 6.64
N GLN A 116 -12.16 12.43 5.64
CA GLN A 116 -12.28 11.61 4.42
C GLN A 116 -12.21 10.10 4.65
N HIS A 117 -11.72 9.64 5.81
CA HIS A 117 -11.64 8.23 6.16
C HIS A 117 -12.80 7.76 7.04
N GLN A 118 -13.70 8.64 7.46
CA GLN A 118 -14.75 8.29 8.44
C GLN A 118 -15.72 7.24 7.92
N ALA A 119 -16.11 7.28 6.65
CA ALA A 119 -17.01 6.27 6.09
C ALA A 119 -16.28 4.97 5.74
N GLY A 120 -16.93 3.85 6.01
CA GLY A 120 -16.60 2.55 5.43
C GLY A 120 -17.00 2.44 3.96
N GLY A 121 -16.81 1.26 3.35
CA GLY A 121 -17.18 1.00 1.95
C GLY A 121 -16.08 1.33 0.93
N LYS A 122 -14.88 1.70 1.39
CA LYS A 122 -13.75 2.05 0.50
C LYS A 122 -13.04 0.80 -0.05
N GLU A 123 -13.39 -0.38 0.44
CA GLU A 123 -12.89 -1.67 -0.06
C GLU A 123 -13.33 -1.97 -1.51
N PHE A 124 -14.28 -1.20 -2.04
CA PHE A 124 -14.69 -1.27 -3.45
C PHE A 124 -13.91 -0.31 -4.37
N ASN A 125 -12.96 0.47 -3.83
CA ASN A 125 -12.12 1.37 -4.60
C ASN A 125 -10.75 0.74 -4.92
N PRO A 126 -10.41 0.47 -6.20
CA PRO A 126 -9.08 -0.01 -6.58
C PRO A 126 -7.92 0.88 -6.12
N GLU A 127 -8.13 2.20 -6.05
CA GLU A 127 -7.12 3.16 -5.59
C GLU A 127 -6.79 2.99 -4.11
N CYS A 128 -7.72 2.48 -3.30
CA CYS A 128 -7.48 2.18 -1.88
C CYS A 128 -6.95 0.75 -1.69
N ILE A 129 -7.53 -0.21 -2.42
CA ILE A 129 -7.20 -1.63 -2.30
C ILE A 129 -5.74 -1.92 -2.67
N VAL A 130 -5.15 -1.17 -3.60
CA VAL A 130 -3.76 -1.35 -4.04
C VAL A 130 -2.75 -1.31 -2.89
N CYS A 131 -3.04 -0.57 -1.81
CA CYS A 131 -2.18 -0.44 -0.64
C CYS A 131 -2.72 -1.13 0.62
N HIS A 132 -4.02 -1.46 0.65
CA HIS A 132 -4.67 -2.06 1.81
C HIS A 132 -4.85 -3.58 1.70
N THR A 133 -4.32 -4.19 0.65
CA THR A 133 -4.39 -5.65 0.41
C THR A 133 -3.08 -6.18 -0.16
N THR A 134 -2.94 -7.50 -0.19
CA THR A 134 -1.73 -8.17 -0.65
C THR A 134 -1.80 -8.45 -2.15
N GLY A 135 -0.83 -7.90 -2.88
CA GLY A 135 -0.61 -8.24 -4.29
C GLY A 135 -1.69 -7.78 -5.27
N PHE A 136 -2.55 -6.81 -4.93
CA PHE A 136 -3.71 -6.42 -5.76
C PHE A 136 -3.40 -6.22 -7.25
N ASN A 137 -2.25 -5.69 -7.64
CA ASN A 137 -1.92 -5.48 -9.05
C ASN A 137 -1.63 -6.78 -9.83
N TYR A 138 -1.59 -7.93 -9.15
CA TYR A 138 -1.15 -9.20 -9.70
C TYR A 138 -2.27 -10.22 -9.86
N THR A 139 -2.15 -11.10 -10.85
CA THR A 139 -3.18 -12.10 -11.19
C THR A 139 -3.47 -13.09 -10.06
N SER A 140 -2.50 -13.37 -9.21
CA SER A 140 -2.69 -14.23 -8.03
C SER A 140 -2.87 -13.44 -6.73
N GLY A 141 -2.99 -12.12 -6.80
CA GLY A 141 -3.16 -11.24 -5.64
C GLY A 141 -4.62 -11.08 -5.24
N TYR A 142 -4.88 -10.19 -4.28
CA TYR A 142 -6.25 -9.87 -3.87
C TYR A 142 -7.10 -9.36 -5.05
N ASP A 143 -8.32 -9.90 -5.20
CA ASP A 143 -9.26 -9.53 -6.27
C ASP A 143 -10.64 -9.09 -5.75
N GLY A 144 -10.83 -9.04 -4.43
CA GLY A 144 -12.11 -8.68 -3.80
C GLY A 144 -13.11 -9.82 -3.72
N THR A 145 -12.79 -11.01 -4.22
CA THR A 145 -13.65 -12.19 -4.12
C THR A 145 -13.34 -13.00 -2.86
N PRO A 146 -14.28 -13.87 -2.41
CA PRO A 146 -14.02 -14.77 -1.29
C PRO A 146 -12.79 -15.67 -1.49
N LYS A 147 -12.39 -15.94 -2.74
CA LYS A 147 -11.23 -16.78 -3.05
C LYS A 147 -9.92 -16.16 -2.58
N THR A 148 -9.83 -14.83 -2.56
CA THR A 148 -8.61 -14.10 -2.16
C THR A 148 -8.75 -13.43 -0.80
N ALA A 149 -9.75 -13.78 0.02
CA ALA A 149 -9.96 -13.15 1.32
C ALA A 149 -8.73 -13.25 2.25
N HIS A 150 -7.99 -14.36 2.15
CA HIS A 150 -6.73 -14.62 2.86
C HIS A 150 -5.56 -13.68 2.44
N LEU A 151 -5.74 -12.87 1.41
CA LEU A 151 -4.82 -11.82 0.95
C LEU A 151 -5.23 -10.41 1.42
N GLY A 152 -6.22 -10.32 2.31
CA GLY A 152 -6.62 -9.06 2.94
C GLY A 152 -5.52 -8.48 3.83
N GLY A 153 -5.44 -7.15 3.87
CA GLY A 153 -4.39 -6.44 4.61
C GLY A 153 -3.07 -6.34 3.85
N ASN A 154 -2.18 -5.48 4.33
CA ASN A 154 -0.81 -5.36 3.84
C ASN A 154 0.04 -6.50 4.45
N GLY A 155 -0.02 -7.66 3.80
CA GLY A 155 0.57 -8.91 4.28
C GLY A 155 2.07 -9.04 4.02
N CYS A 156 2.63 -10.16 4.48
CA CYS A 156 4.08 -10.44 4.42
C CYS A 156 4.64 -10.23 3.00
N GLU A 157 3.91 -10.68 1.99
CA GLU A 157 4.33 -10.73 0.60
C GLU A 157 4.33 -9.37 -0.12
N ASN A 158 3.74 -8.32 0.47
CA ASN A 158 3.88 -6.96 -0.07
C ASN A 158 5.30 -6.39 0.15
N CYS A 159 6.01 -6.90 1.16
CA CYS A 159 7.44 -6.67 1.37
C CYS A 159 8.26 -7.82 0.78
N HIS A 160 7.93 -9.06 1.12
CA HIS A 160 8.73 -10.26 0.85
C HIS A 160 8.50 -10.91 -0.52
N ARG A 161 7.70 -10.31 -1.41
CA ARG A 161 7.35 -10.86 -2.75
C ARG A 161 6.50 -12.14 -2.63
N PRO A 162 6.00 -12.73 -3.75
CA PRO A 162 5.21 -13.96 -3.73
C PRO A 162 5.96 -15.15 -3.13
N GLY A 163 5.35 -15.82 -2.15
CA GLY A 163 5.98 -16.85 -1.33
C GLY A 163 5.80 -18.30 -1.80
N SER A 164 5.10 -18.57 -2.91
CA SER A 164 4.76 -19.95 -3.32
C SER A 164 5.98 -20.87 -3.49
N GLU A 165 7.02 -20.42 -4.18
CA GLU A 165 8.25 -21.19 -4.40
C GLU A 165 8.99 -21.43 -3.08
N HIS A 166 9.04 -20.43 -2.20
CA HIS A 166 9.65 -20.55 -0.88
C HIS A 166 8.94 -21.61 -0.02
N VAL A 167 7.61 -21.55 0.06
CA VAL A 167 6.80 -22.50 0.82
C VAL A 167 6.94 -23.91 0.25
N ALA A 168 6.94 -24.07 -1.07
CA ALA A 168 7.09 -25.38 -1.72
C ALA A 168 8.44 -26.03 -1.40
N ILE A 169 9.53 -25.26 -1.44
CA ILE A 169 10.88 -25.75 -1.12
C ILE A 169 10.96 -26.19 0.35
N TYR A 170 10.48 -25.39 1.28
CA TYR A 170 10.52 -25.72 2.71
C TYR A 170 9.54 -26.82 3.12
N SER A 171 8.48 -27.05 2.35
CA SER A 171 7.53 -28.15 2.59
C SER A 171 8.00 -29.49 2.03
N ASN A 172 9.03 -29.50 1.19
CA ASN A 172 9.58 -30.72 0.61
C ASN A 172 10.72 -31.27 1.48
N PRO A 173 10.56 -32.43 2.14
CA PRO A 173 11.60 -33.01 2.99
C PRO A 173 12.85 -33.46 2.24
N LYS A 174 12.80 -33.51 0.89
CA LYS A 174 13.93 -33.86 0.02
C LYS A 174 14.71 -32.65 -0.48
N SER A 175 14.31 -31.43 -0.13
CA SER A 175 14.99 -30.20 -0.55
C SER A 175 16.43 -30.18 -0.04
N LYS A 176 17.35 -29.81 -0.92
CA LYS A 176 18.78 -29.76 -0.63
C LYS A 176 19.16 -28.44 0.06
N PRO A 177 20.28 -28.39 0.80
CA PRO A 177 20.74 -27.18 1.49
C PRO A 177 20.87 -25.94 0.59
N GLU A 178 21.30 -26.09 -0.66
CA GLU A 178 21.40 -25.02 -1.63
C GLU A 178 20.03 -24.46 -2.04
N GLU A 179 19.00 -25.31 -2.16
CA GLU A 179 17.63 -24.93 -2.47
C GLU A 179 17.01 -24.16 -1.31
N LEU A 180 17.22 -24.64 -0.08
CA LEU A 180 16.79 -23.95 1.14
C LEU A 180 17.45 -22.57 1.26
N THR A 181 18.74 -22.47 0.94
CA THR A 181 19.46 -21.19 0.96
C THR A 181 18.90 -20.24 -0.09
N ARG A 182 18.72 -20.69 -1.33
CA ARG A 182 18.04 -19.92 -2.37
C ARG A 182 16.64 -19.47 -1.93
N ALA A 183 15.88 -20.33 -1.26
CA ALA A 183 14.54 -20.01 -0.78
C ALA A 183 14.53 -18.90 0.28
N ARG A 184 15.54 -18.81 1.15
CA ARG A 184 15.70 -17.66 2.05
C ARG A 184 16.00 -16.38 1.27
N TRP A 185 16.91 -16.45 0.31
CA TRP A 185 17.25 -15.31 -0.55
C TRP A 185 16.07 -14.77 -1.36
N MET A 186 15.15 -15.63 -1.78
CA MET A 186 13.94 -15.19 -2.50
C MET A 186 13.04 -14.28 -1.65
N MET A 187 13.01 -14.48 -0.34
CA MET A 187 12.24 -13.67 0.61
C MET A 187 13.03 -12.49 1.17
N HIS A 188 14.28 -12.29 0.74
CA HIS A 188 15.05 -11.14 1.18
C HIS A 188 14.41 -9.84 0.71
N VAL A 189 14.35 -8.87 1.63
CA VAL A 189 13.97 -7.50 1.36
C VAL A 189 15.18 -6.62 1.63
N GLU A 190 15.73 -6.02 0.57
CA GLU A 190 16.62 -4.89 0.74
C GLU A 190 15.77 -3.70 1.18
N LEU A 191 15.76 -3.44 2.48
CA LEU A 191 14.97 -2.34 3.02
C LEU A 191 15.45 -1.05 2.35
N SER A 192 14.51 -0.28 1.84
CA SER A 192 14.71 1.09 1.39
C SER A 192 13.41 1.84 1.60
N GLU A 193 13.51 3.17 1.74
CA GLU A 193 12.34 4.04 1.83
C GLU A 193 11.36 3.83 0.65
N GLN A 194 11.89 3.48 -0.53
CA GLN A 194 11.10 3.26 -1.75
C GLN A 194 10.08 2.13 -1.62
N ILE A 195 10.37 1.10 -0.82
CA ILE A 195 9.45 -0.01 -0.59
C ILE A 195 8.18 0.49 0.12
N CYS A 196 8.33 1.45 1.04
CA CYS A 196 7.24 2.07 1.79
C CYS A 196 6.53 3.14 0.95
N LYS A 197 7.28 3.95 0.20
CA LYS A 197 6.77 5.03 -0.66
C LYS A 197 5.91 4.56 -1.84
N ARG A 198 5.84 3.26 -2.10
CA ARG A 198 4.82 2.68 -3.00
C ARG A 198 3.39 2.96 -2.54
N CYS A 199 3.20 3.17 -1.24
CA CYS A 199 1.91 3.47 -0.62
C CYS A 199 1.95 4.70 0.26
N HIS A 200 3.06 4.95 0.97
CA HIS A 200 3.24 6.14 1.79
C HIS A 200 3.89 7.26 0.98
N ASP A 201 3.11 7.90 0.13
CA ASP A 201 3.51 9.07 -0.65
C ASP A 201 2.77 10.34 -0.20
N GLY A 202 3.05 11.46 -0.85
CA GLY A 202 2.41 12.74 -0.54
C GLY A 202 0.90 12.79 -0.77
N GLU A 203 0.34 11.90 -1.61
CA GLU A 203 -1.11 11.84 -1.84
C GLU A 203 -1.82 10.98 -0.77
N ASN A 204 -1.19 9.89 -0.33
CA ASN A 204 -1.80 8.87 0.53
C ASN A 204 -1.44 9.07 2.01
N ASP A 205 -0.19 9.42 2.31
CA ASP A 205 0.30 9.72 3.65
C ASP A 205 1.24 10.95 3.64
N PRO A 206 0.71 12.18 3.51
CA PRO A 206 1.50 13.40 3.41
C PRO A 206 2.35 13.71 4.65
N THR A 207 2.08 13.03 5.77
CA THR A 207 2.82 13.15 7.03
C THR A 207 3.84 12.04 7.23
N PHE A 208 4.01 11.16 6.24
CA PHE A 208 4.95 10.06 6.31
C PHE A 208 6.39 10.55 6.37
N VAL A 209 7.10 10.13 7.41
CA VAL A 209 8.54 10.29 7.55
C VAL A 209 9.09 8.92 7.87
N PHE A 210 9.85 8.33 6.94
CA PHE A 210 10.27 6.93 7.01
C PHE A 210 11.01 6.60 8.31
N GLU A 211 12.03 7.38 8.67
CA GLU A 211 12.82 7.13 9.87
C GLU A 211 11.96 7.17 11.14
N LYS A 212 11.11 8.19 11.28
CA LYS A 212 10.21 8.33 12.41
C LYS A 212 9.22 7.16 12.51
N ARG A 213 8.61 6.77 11.38
CA ARG A 213 7.64 5.67 11.37
C ARG A 213 8.30 4.34 11.69
N TRP A 214 9.41 4.05 11.03
CA TRP A 214 10.10 2.76 11.14
C TRP A 214 10.84 2.57 12.47
N PHE A 215 11.38 3.63 13.07
CA PHE A 215 12.16 3.51 14.31
C PHE A 215 11.39 3.89 15.58
N GLU A 216 10.31 4.66 15.49
CA GLU A 216 9.65 5.24 16.68
C GLU A 216 8.17 4.89 16.82
N SER A 217 7.45 4.61 15.72
CA SER A 217 5.97 4.57 15.75
C SER A 217 5.34 3.22 15.41
N ASP A 218 6.01 2.39 14.62
CA ASP A 218 5.58 1.05 14.27
C ASP A 218 6.79 0.13 14.51
N PRO A 219 6.87 -0.58 15.65
CA PRO A 219 8.03 -1.43 15.92
C PRO A 219 8.15 -2.43 14.78
N PRO A 220 9.32 -2.52 14.11
CA PRO A 220 9.48 -3.44 13.01
C PRO A 220 9.16 -4.85 13.50
N VAL A 221 8.40 -5.60 12.71
CA VAL A 221 8.18 -7.03 12.99
C VAL A 221 9.55 -7.67 13.13
N GLU A 222 9.86 -8.20 14.30
CA GLU A 222 11.19 -8.73 14.59
C GLU A 222 11.36 -10.06 13.85
N HIS A 223 12.21 -10.06 12.82
CA HIS A 223 12.64 -11.29 12.18
C HIS A 223 13.65 -11.98 13.09
N GLY A 224 13.30 -13.12 13.69
CA GLY A 224 14.13 -13.80 14.69
C GLY A 224 15.54 -14.21 14.21
N ASP A 225 16.35 -14.77 15.12
CA ASP A 225 17.79 -15.01 15.00
C ASP A 225 18.32 -15.56 13.66
N ALA A 226 17.54 -16.39 12.95
CA ALA A 226 17.95 -16.92 11.65
C ALA A 226 18.03 -15.84 10.57
N ALA A 227 17.08 -14.91 10.54
CA ALA A 227 17.12 -13.76 9.64
C ALA A 227 18.21 -12.77 10.06
N GLU A 228 18.44 -12.59 11.37
CA GLU A 228 19.49 -11.72 11.90
C GLU A 228 20.90 -12.27 11.62
N LYS A 229 21.07 -13.60 11.57
CA LYS A 229 22.33 -14.24 11.14
C LYS A 229 22.59 -14.03 9.65
N ASP A 230 21.57 -14.15 8.81
CA ASP A 230 21.66 -13.85 7.37
C ASP A 230 21.91 -12.34 7.15
N ARG A 231 21.46 -11.47 8.06
CA ARG A 231 21.75 -10.02 8.08
C ARG A 231 23.23 -9.70 8.20
N LYS A 232 24.05 -10.55 8.84
CA LYS A 232 25.52 -10.35 8.87
C LYS A 232 26.17 -10.46 7.49
N LEU A 233 25.49 -11.07 6.53
CA LEU A 233 25.91 -11.13 5.13
C LEU A 233 25.41 -9.91 4.33
N TRP A 234 24.51 -9.10 4.89
CA TRP A 234 23.75 -8.03 4.20
C TRP A 234 23.79 -6.70 4.99
N PRO A 235 24.55 -5.68 4.55
CA PRO A 235 24.61 -4.41 5.28
C PRO A 235 23.22 -3.77 5.41
N SER A 236 22.87 -3.39 6.63
CA SER A 236 21.61 -2.75 7.01
C SER A 236 21.47 -1.36 6.40
N ILE A 237 20.24 -0.83 6.35
CA ILE A 237 19.98 0.57 5.99
C ILE A 237 20.84 1.52 6.83
N ARG A 238 20.99 1.27 8.13
CA ARG A 238 21.77 2.16 9.01
C ARG A 238 23.24 2.21 8.61
N GLU A 239 23.81 1.09 8.18
CA GLU A 239 25.19 1.02 7.69
C GLU A 239 25.35 1.65 6.29
N LYS A 240 24.29 1.64 5.47
CA LYS A 240 24.25 2.32 4.16
C LYS A 240 23.99 3.83 4.26
N LEU A 241 23.25 4.30 5.27
CA LEU A 241 22.96 5.72 5.49
C LEU A 241 24.05 6.43 6.33
N ALA A 242 24.93 5.68 6.99
CA ALA A 242 26.06 6.21 7.76
C ALA A 242 27.36 6.37 6.94
N ASN A 243 27.34 5.99 5.65
CA ASN A 243 28.42 6.16 4.66
C ASN A 243 27.92 6.99 3.47
#